data_AF-V4VL21-F1
#
_entry.id   AF-V4VL21-F1
#
_cell.length_a   1.000
_cell.length_b   1.000
_cell.length_c   1.000
_cell.angle_alpha   90.00
_cell.angle_beta   90.00
_cell.angle_gamma   90.00
#
_symmetry.space_group_name_H-M   'P 1'
#
loop_
_entity.id
_entity.type
_entity.pdbx_description
1 polymer ?
#
loop_
_entity_poly.entity_id
_entity_poly.type
_entity_poly.pdbx_seq_one_letter_code
_entity_poly.pdbx_strand_id
1 'polypeptide(L)'
;MNVKTTVNWNSVLAGFAKQRGKLKDAQELFDKIPQPDVVSYNIMLSCILLNSDDVVASFDFFQRLPIKDTASWNTMISGFVQKKNMAKARDLFLAMPEKNSVSWSAMISGYIECGQLDKAVELFKAAPVKSVVAWTAMISGYMKFGKVDLAEKLFDEMPMKNLVTWNAMIAGYVENSRAEDGLKLLRMMIGLRIRPNASSLSSVLLGCSHLSSLQLGKQVHQLVCKSPLCKDTTALTPLISMYCKCGDLEDACKLFLEIQRKDVVTWNAMISGYAQHGKGEKALRLFDKMKDEGMKPDSITFVALLLACNHAGLVDLGIQYFDSMVNDYGIAAKPDHYTCMVDLLGRAGKLVEAVDLIKKMPFKPQPAIFGTLLSACRVHKRLDLAEFAAMNLFNLNPANAAGCYVQLANIYAAMKKWDHVARIRLSMKENNVVKMPGYSWIEVGTVVHEFRSGDRVHPELVSIHEKLKELEKKMKLAGYVPDLEFVLHAVGEEVKEQLLLFHSEKLAIAFGLIKVPLGTPIRVFKNLRVCGDCHRATKYISAIEKREIIVRDTTRFHHFKDGTCSCGDYW
;
A
#
# COMPACT_ATOMS: atom_id res chain seq x y z
N MET A 1 34.63 -44.52 4.41
CA MET A 1 33.99 -44.30 3.09
C MET A 1 32.48 -44.47 3.27
N ASN A 2 31.72 -43.39 3.45
CA ASN A 2 30.26 -43.50 3.46
C ASN A 2 29.78 -43.63 2.00
N VAL A 3 29.16 -44.76 1.67
CA VAL A 3 28.54 -44.99 0.35
C VAL A 3 27.47 -43.92 0.15
N LYS A 4 27.78 -42.90 -0.66
CA LYS A 4 26.80 -41.88 -1.04
C LYS A 4 25.88 -42.48 -2.10
N THR A 5 24.67 -42.85 -1.70
CA THR A 5 23.60 -43.24 -2.63
C THR A 5 23.18 -42.05 -3.50
N THR A 6 22.60 -42.30 -4.68
CA THR A 6 22.06 -41.23 -5.56
C THR A 6 21.06 -40.33 -4.82
N VAL A 7 20.28 -40.87 -3.89
CA VAL A 7 19.35 -40.11 -3.03
C VAL A 7 20.08 -39.09 -2.13
N ASN A 8 21.22 -39.46 -1.57
CA ASN A 8 22.03 -38.54 -0.75
C ASN A 8 22.63 -37.42 -1.61
N TRP A 9 23.10 -37.76 -2.82
CA TRP A 9 23.54 -36.75 -3.79
C TRP A 9 22.42 -35.80 -4.21
N ASN A 10 21.22 -36.32 -4.49
CA ASN A 10 20.03 -35.54 -4.83
C ASN A 10 19.65 -34.56 -3.72
N SER A 11 19.75 -34.98 -2.46
CA SER A 11 19.46 -34.09 -1.31
C SER A 11 20.46 -32.94 -1.22
N VAL A 12 21.76 -33.21 -1.44
CA VAL A 12 22.79 -32.15 -1.46
C VAL A 12 22.60 -31.24 -2.67
N LEU A 13 22.35 -31.81 -3.84
CA LEU A 13 22.09 -31.07 -5.07
C LEU A 13 20.87 -30.15 -4.95
N ALA A 14 19.78 -30.62 -4.33
CA ALA A 14 18.60 -29.81 -4.07
C ALA A 14 18.88 -28.60 -3.15
N GLY A 15 19.83 -28.75 -2.22
CA GLY A 15 20.29 -27.66 -1.35
C GLY A 15 20.97 -26.53 -2.14
N PHE A 16 21.88 -26.89 -3.05
CA PHE A 16 22.56 -25.93 -3.93
C PHE A 16 21.62 -25.37 -5.02
N ALA A 17 20.77 -26.22 -5.60
CA ALA A 17 19.87 -25.86 -6.69
C ALA A 17 18.86 -24.75 -6.33
N LYS A 18 18.51 -24.61 -5.04
CA LYS A 18 17.57 -23.59 -4.55
C LYS A 18 18.21 -22.21 -4.33
N GLN A 19 19.53 -22.10 -4.38
CA GLN A 19 20.25 -20.85 -4.13
C GLN A 19 20.54 -20.11 -5.45
N ARG A 20 20.28 -18.79 -5.48
CA ARG A 20 20.63 -17.94 -6.63
C ARG A 20 22.16 -17.75 -6.70
N GLY A 21 22.71 -17.79 -7.91
CA GLY A 21 24.14 -17.64 -8.21
C GLY A 21 24.98 -18.92 -8.05
N LYS A 22 24.35 -20.07 -7.76
CA LYS A 22 25.03 -21.35 -7.47
C LYS A 22 24.97 -22.37 -8.61
N LEU A 23 24.70 -21.92 -9.83
CA LEU A 23 24.54 -22.81 -10.99
C LEU A 23 25.78 -23.63 -11.30
N LYS A 24 26.98 -23.02 -11.25
CA LYS A 24 28.25 -23.73 -11.50
C LYS A 24 28.50 -24.82 -10.46
N ASP A 25 28.37 -24.47 -9.18
CA ASP A 25 28.52 -25.42 -8.07
C ASP A 25 27.53 -26.59 -8.18
N ALA A 26 26.28 -26.31 -8.56
CA ALA A 26 25.27 -27.34 -8.79
C ALA A 26 25.59 -28.24 -9.99
N GLN A 27 26.16 -27.66 -11.07
CA GLN A 27 26.57 -28.41 -12.25
C GLN A 27 27.76 -29.35 -11.95
N GLU A 28 28.79 -28.84 -11.28
CA GLU A 28 29.93 -29.66 -10.84
C GLU A 28 29.51 -30.78 -9.88
N LEU A 29 28.49 -30.53 -9.07
CA LEU A 29 27.94 -31.53 -8.16
C LEU A 29 27.13 -32.60 -8.91
N PHE A 30 26.36 -32.18 -9.91
CA PHE A 30 25.61 -33.07 -10.78
C PHE A 30 26.53 -34.02 -11.57
N ASP A 31 27.64 -33.50 -12.11
CA ASP A 31 28.62 -34.27 -12.87
C ASP A 31 29.34 -35.33 -12.00
N LYS A 32 29.36 -35.14 -10.68
CA LYS A 32 29.94 -36.09 -9.70
C LYS A 32 29.00 -37.22 -9.29
N ILE A 33 27.73 -37.20 -9.71
CA ILE A 33 26.75 -38.23 -9.37
C ILE A 33 27.06 -39.50 -10.19
N PRO A 34 27.41 -40.64 -9.57
CA PRO A 34 27.85 -41.82 -10.32
C PRO A 34 26.80 -42.39 -11.28
N GLN A 35 25.53 -42.35 -10.88
CA GLN A 35 24.38 -42.72 -11.70
C GLN A 35 23.23 -41.73 -11.43
N PRO A 36 23.12 -40.64 -12.21
CA PRO A 36 22.05 -39.67 -12.06
C PRO A 36 20.72 -40.29 -12.48
N ASP A 37 19.71 -40.16 -11.62
CA ASP A 37 18.35 -40.63 -11.88
C ASP A 37 17.46 -39.45 -12.35
N VAL A 38 16.20 -39.75 -12.69
CA VAL A 38 15.23 -38.75 -13.16
C VAL A 38 15.09 -37.58 -12.17
N VAL A 39 15.23 -37.84 -10.86
CA VAL A 39 15.17 -36.82 -9.81
C VAL A 39 16.40 -35.92 -9.86
N SER A 40 17.61 -36.47 -10.03
CA SER A 40 18.85 -35.70 -10.23
C SER A 40 18.69 -34.69 -11.37
N TYR A 41 18.20 -35.18 -12.52
CA TYR A 41 18.01 -34.36 -13.71
C TYR A 41 16.93 -33.28 -13.52
N ASN A 42 15.81 -33.60 -12.86
CA ASN A 42 14.75 -32.62 -12.57
C ASN A 42 15.21 -31.51 -11.62
N ILE A 43 16.02 -31.85 -10.62
CA ILE A 43 16.65 -30.87 -9.73
C ILE A 43 17.59 -29.96 -10.54
N MET A 44 18.45 -30.53 -11.39
CA MET A 44 19.37 -29.76 -12.21
C MET A 44 18.64 -28.83 -13.18
N LEU A 45 17.58 -29.32 -13.83
CA LEU A 45 16.73 -28.53 -14.70
C LEU A 45 16.09 -27.33 -13.97
N SER A 46 15.58 -27.56 -12.75
CA SER A 46 15.05 -26.47 -11.92
C SER A 46 16.11 -25.45 -11.52
N CYS A 47 17.35 -25.90 -11.26
CA CYS A 47 18.48 -25.03 -10.96
C CYS A 47 18.84 -24.13 -12.14
N ILE A 48 18.91 -24.70 -13.35
CA ILE A 48 19.19 -23.94 -14.59
C ILE A 48 18.11 -22.87 -14.79
N LEU A 49 16.83 -23.22 -14.68
CA LEU A 49 15.73 -22.27 -14.85
C LEU A 49 15.72 -21.15 -13.81
N LEU A 50 16.17 -21.43 -12.58
CA LEU A 50 16.24 -20.45 -11.50
C LEU A 50 17.42 -19.46 -11.66
N ASN A 51 18.54 -19.93 -12.23
CA ASN A 51 19.81 -19.19 -12.20
C ASN A 51 20.27 -18.67 -13.56
N SER A 52 19.74 -19.21 -14.65
CA SER A 52 20.05 -18.78 -16.00
C SER A 52 18.92 -17.93 -16.53
N ASP A 53 19.19 -16.72 -17.02
CA ASP A 53 18.25 -16.00 -17.88
C ASP A 53 18.21 -16.62 -19.30
N ASP A 54 19.27 -17.34 -19.68
CA ASP A 54 19.34 -18.07 -20.93
C ASP A 54 18.37 -19.26 -20.94
N VAL A 55 17.31 -19.06 -21.69
CA VAL A 55 16.23 -19.98 -21.99
C VAL A 55 16.70 -21.14 -22.89
N VAL A 56 17.69 -20.90 -23.76
CA VAL A 56 18.18 -21.88 -24.72
C VAL A 56 18.90 -23.01 -23.98
N ALA A 57 19.80 -22.68 -23.05
CA ALA A 57 20.49 -23.65 -22.22
C ALA A 57 19.52 -24.57 -21.44
N SER A 58 18.43 -24.02 -20.87
CA SER A 58 17.42 -24.85 -20.19
C SER A 58 16.67 -25.78 -21.15
N PHE A 59 16.39 -25.34 -22.37
CA PHE A 59 15.70 -26.15 -23.36
C PHE A 59 16.62 -27.24 -23.92
N ASP A 60 17.88 -26.92 -24.18
CA ASP A 60 18.88 -27.89 -24.62
C ASP A 60 19.11 -28.98 -23.58
N PHE A 61 19.20 -28.60 -22.30
CA PHE A 61 19.31 -29.56 -21.20
C PHE A 61 18.06 -30.45 -21.11
N PHE A 62 16.87 -29.85 -21.26
CA PHE A 62 15.61 -30.60 -21.30
C PHE A 62 15.57 -31.61 -22.45
N GLN A 63 16.06 -31.23 -23.65
CA GLN A 63 16.12 -32.14 -24.78
C GLN A 63 17.06 -33.34 -24.53
N ARG A 64 18.15 -33.12 -23.80
CA ARG A 64 19.13 -34.16 -23.42
C ARG A 64 18.67 -35.08 -22.29
N LEU A 65 17.51 -34.84 -21.68
CA LEU A 65 16.99 -35.70 -20.61
C LEU A 65 16.79 -37.14 -21.11
N PRO A 66 17.35 -38.15 -20.40
CA PRO A 66 17.17 -39.57 -20.76
C PRO A 66 15.69 -39.98 -20.79
N ILE A 67 14.91 -39.47 -19.83
CA ILE A 67 13.45 -39.67 -19.74
C ILE A 67 12.83 -38.32 -19.41
N LYS A 68 11.86 -37.89 -20.22
CA LYS A 68 11.08 -36.68 -19.99
C LYS A 68 9.78 -37.06 -19.31
N ASP A 69 9.81 -37.15 -17.99
CA ASP A 69 8.62 -37.45 -17.18
C ASP A 69 7.72 -36.21 -16.99
N THR A 70 6.52 -36.40 -16.47
CA THR A 70 5.54 -35.33 -16.24
C THR A 70 6.10 -34.19 -15.36
N ALA A 71 7.03 -34.50 -14.45
CA ALA A 71 7.68 -33.50 -13.60
C ALA A 71 8.64 -32.60 -14.40
N SER A 72 9.48 -33.18 -15.28
CA SER A 72 10.40 -32.42 -16.14
C SER A 72 9.65 -31.43 -17.06
N TRP A 73 8.55 -31.86 -17.67
CA TRP A 73 7.67 -31.01 -18.49
C TRP A 73 7.05 -29.88 -17.67
N ASN A 74 6.52 -30.18 -16.48
CA ASN A 74 5.93 -29.18 -15.58
C ASN A 74 6.95 -28.15 -15.11
N THR A 75 8.18 -28.57 -14.81
CA THR A 75 9.29 -27.69 -14.43
C THR A 75 9.63 -26.74 -15.57
N MET A 76 9.72 -27.23 -16.81
CA MET A 76 9.92 -26.38 -17.99
C MET A 76 8.81 -25.35 -18.17
N ILE A 77 7.56 -25.80 -18.20
CA ILE A 77 6.39 -24.91 -18.38
C ILE A 77 6.40 -23.84 -17.29
N SER A 78 6.57 -24.21 -16.03
CA SER A 78 6.59 -23.28 -14.90
C SER A 78 7.75 -22.29 -14.98
N GLY A 79 8.94 -22.73 -15.40
CA GLY A 79 10.09 -21.85 -15.60
C GLY A 79 9.86 -20.82 -16.70
N PHE A 80 9.25 -21.23 -17.82
CA PHE A 80 8.87 -20.31 -18.89
C PHE A 80 7.79 -19.32 -18.48
N VAL A 81 6.80 -19.78 -17.72
CA VAL A 81 5.76 -18.93 -17.11
C VAL A 81 6.38 -17.88 -16.18
N GLN A 82 7.30 -18.27 -15.29
CA GLN A 82 8.00 -17.34 -14.39
C GLN A 82 8.81 -16.29 -15.16
N LYS A 83 9.40 -16.67 -16.30
CA LYS A 83 10.08 -15.75 -17.22
C LYS A 83 9.14 -14.97 -18.14
N LYS A 84 7.82 -15.07 -17.94
CA LYS A 84 6.75 -14.43 -18.73
C LYS A 84 6.78 -14.76 -20.24
N ASN A 85 7.42 -15.85 -20.63
CA ASN A 85 7.48 -16.29 -22.03
C ASN A 85 6.36 -17.32 -22.28
N MET A 86 5.13 -16.79 -22.41
CA MET A 86 3.94 -17.62 -22.59
C MET A 86 3.86 -18.33 -23.94
N ALA A 87 4.57 -17.85 -24.97
CA ALA A 87 4.62 -18.51 -26.27
C ALA A 87 5.30 -19.89 -26.14
N LYS A 88 6.53 -19.92 -25.61
CA LYS A 88 7.26 -21.18 -25.41
C LYS A 88 6.60 -22.08 -24.36
N ALA A 89 6.03 -21.50 -23.30
CA ALA A 89 5.28 -22.28 -22.32
C ALA A 89 4.08 -23.00 -22.96
N ARG A 90 3.37 -22.30 -23.87
CA ARG A 90 2.25 -22.87 -24.63
C ARG A 90 2.71 -23.97 -25.58
N ASP A 91 3.80 -23.77 -26.31
CA ASP A 91 4.33 -24.76 -27.25
C ASP A 91 4.69 -26.06 -26.50
N LEU A 92 5.38 -25.94 -25.37
CA LEU A 92 5.70 -27.06 -24.48
C LEU A 92 4.46 -27.72 -23.90
N PHE A 93 3.49 -26.93 -23.46
CA PHE A 93 2.23 -27.46 -22.94
C PHE A 93 1.49 -28.26 -24.01
N LEU A 94 1.40 -27.76 -25.25
CA LEU A 94 0.77 -28.48 -26.35
C LEU A 94 1.51 -29.78 -26.68
N ALA A 95 2.85 -29.74 -26.73
CA ALA A 95 3.71 -30.89 -27.00
C ALA A 95 3.76 -31.94 -25.87
N MET A 96 3.36 -31.57 -24.65
CA MET A 96 3.37 -32.46 -23.49
C MET A 96 2.45 -33.68 -23.75
N PRO A 97 2.98 -34.93 -23.69
CA PRO A 97 2.20 -36.14 -23.98
C PRO A 97 1.01 -36.33 -23.06
N GLU A 98 1.22 -36.19 -21.75
CA GLU A 98 0.18 -36.30 -20.73
C GLU A 98 0.11 -35.02 -19.89
N LYS A 99 -0.99 -34.27 -20.03
CA LYS A 99 -1.22 -33.05 -19.27
C LYS A 99 -1.92 -33.40 -17.97
N ASN A 100 -1.32 -33.05 -16.84
CA ASN A 100 -1.89 -33.25 -15.51
C ASN A 100 -2.37 -31.92 -14.90
N SER A 101 -3.00 -32.00 -13.73
CA SER A 101 -3.52 -30.83 -13.00
C SER A 101 -2.48 -29.71 -12.78
N VAL A 102 -1.20 -30.06 -12.58
CA VAL A 102 -0.11 -29.10 -12.40
C VAL A 102 0.16 -28.31 -13.68
N SER A 103 0.27 -28.99 -14.83
CA SER A 103 0.50 -28.33 -16.13
C SER A 103 -0.59 -27.31 -16.48
N TRP A 104 -1.86 -27.67 -16.28
CA TRP A 104 -3.01 -26.79 -16.50
C TRP A 104 -2.99 -25.59 -15.55
N SER A 105 -2.74 -25.83 -14.26
CA SER A 105 -2.70 -24.77 -13.24
C SER A 105 -1.59 -23.77 -13.52
N ALA A 106 -0.39 -24.24 -13.90
CA ALA A 106 0.74 -23.39 -14.25
C ALA A 106 0.45 -22.48 -15.46
N MET A 107 -0.16 -23.02 -16.52
CA MET A 107 -0.55 -22.24 -17.68
C MET A 107 -1.61 -21.17 -17.35
N ILE A 108 -2.62 -21.52 -16.56
CA ILE A 108 -3.67 -20.59 -16.12
C ILE A 108 -3.06 -19.44 -15.32
N SER A 109 -2.25 -19.74 -14.30
CA SER A 109 -1.53 -18.73 -13.52
C SER A 109 -0.65 -17.83 -14.40
N GLY A 110 0.08 -18.42 -15.35
CA GLY A 110 0.93 -17.67 -16.27
C GLY A 110 0.19 -16.69 -17.17
N TYR A 111 -0.96 -17.09 -17.73
CA TYR A 111 -1.78 -16.17 -18.53
C TYR A 111 -2.35 -15.02 -17.68
N ILE A 112 -2.76 -15.28 -16.44
CA ILE A 112 -3.23 -14.25 -15.49
C ILE A 112 -2.11 -13.26 -15.15
N GLU A 113 -0.89 -13.76 -14.89
CA GLU A 113 0.27 -12.93 -14.61
C GLU A 113 0.67 -12.05 -15.81
N CYS A 114 0.48 -12.56 -17.03
CA CYS A 114 0.76 -11.86 -18.28
C CYS A 114 -0.38 -10.97 -18.79
N GLY A 115 -1.43 -10.72 -18.01
CA GLY A 115 -2.50 -9.81 -18.42
C GLY A 115 -3.59 -10.44 -19.29
N GLN A 116 -3.47 -11.73 -19.65
CA GLN A 116 -4.31 -12.40 -20.66
C GLN A 116 -5.43 -13.22 -19.99
N LEU A 117 -6.34 -12.54 -19.30
CA LEU A 117 -7.41 -13.18 -18.53
C LEU A 117 -8.30 -14.08 -19.40
N ASP A 118 -8.64 -13.67 -20.62
CA ASP A 118 -9.56 -14.42 -21.47
C ASP A 118 -9.00 -15.81 -21.85
N LYS A 119 -7.70 -15.89 -22.17
CA LYS A 119 -7.01 -17.17 -22.43
C LYS A 119 -6.93 -18.05 -21.19
N ALA A 120 -6.79 -17.45 -20.01
CA ALA A 120 -6.83 -18.19 -18.76
C ALA A 120 -8.23 -18.79 -18.52
N VAL A 121 -9.30 -18.04 -18.81
CA VAL A 121 -10.69 -18.53 -18.73
C VAL A 121 -10.93 -19.68 -19.70
N GLU A 122 -10.46 -19.56 -20.95
CA GLU A 122 -10.57 -20.62 -21.96
C GLU A 122 -9.88 -21.92 -21.49
N LEU A 123 -8.64 -21.82 -21.02
CA LEU A 123 -7.90 -22.98 -20.49
C LEU A 123 -8.54 -23.57 -19.25
N PHE A 124 -9.05 -22.73 -18.34
CA PHE A 124 -9.74 -23.21 -17.15
C PHE A 124 -11.00 -24.01 -17.53
N LYS A 125 -11.79 -23.52 -18.49
CA LYS A 125 -12.96 -24.25 -18.99
C LYS A 125 -12.57 -25.58 -19.64
N ALA A 126 -11.54 -25.57 -20.49
CA ALA A 126 -11.04 -26.74 -21.21
C ALA A 126 -10.36 -27.79 -20.31
N ALA A 127 -9.89 -27.42 -19.12
CA ALA A 127 -9.23 -28.33 -18.20
C ALA A 127 -10.18 -29.48 -17.79
N PRO A 128 -9.83 -30.76 -18.05
CA PRO A 128 -10.69 -31.91 -17.74
C PRO A 128 -10.98 -32.05 -16.25
N VAL A 129 -9.95 -31.82 -15.41
CA VAL A 129 -10.05 -31.80 -13.95
C VAL A 129 -9.43 -30.51 -13.46
N LYS A 130 -10.24 -29.67 -12.81
CA LYS A 130 -9.83 -28.38 -12.25
C LYS A 130 -9.32 -28.60 -10.83
N SER A 131 -8.01 -28.46 -10.64
CA SER A 131 -7.39 -28.56 -9.32
C SER A 131 -7.80 -27.38 -8.43
N VAL A 132 -7.70 -27.55 -7.10
CA VAL A 132 -7.88 -26.44 -6.15
C VAL A 132 -6.99 -25.24 -6.53
N VAL A 133 -5.74 -25.49 -6.99
CA VAL A 133 -4.81 -24.46 -7.44
C VAL A 133 -5.35 -23.69 -8.66
N ALA A 134 -5.93 -24.39 -9.65
CA ALA A 134 -6.52 -23.76 -10.83
C ALA A 134 -7.74 -22.89 -10.47
N TRP A 135 -8.61 -23.38 -9.57
CA TRP A 135 -9.74 -22.60 -9.04
C TRP A 135 -9.26 -21.34 -8.31
N THR A 136 -8.32 -21.47 -7.37
CA THR A 136 -7.77 -20.35 -6.61
C THR A 136 -7.03 -19.35 -7.53
N ALA A 137 -6.30 -19.84 -8.54
CA ALA A 137 -5.65 -18.99 -9.53
C ALA A 137 -6.66 -18.15 -10.31
N MET A 138 -7.74 -18.76 -10.81
CA MET A 138 -8.80 -18.03 -11.51
C MET A 138 -9.53 -17.01 -10.63
N ILE A 139 -9.83 -17.36 -9.38
CA ILE A 139 -10.41 -16.43 -8.40
C ILE A 139 -9.48 -15.23 -8.19
N SER A 140 -8.20 -15.49 -7.93
CA SER A 140 -7.20 -14.43 -7.74
C SER A 140 -7.03 -13.58 -9.01
N GLY A 141 -7.13 -14.21 -10.19
CA GLY A 141 -7.17 -13.53 -11.47
C GLY A 141 -8.36 -12.58 -11.58
N TYR A 142 -9.59 -13.07 -11.40
CA TYR A 142 -10.77 -12.21 -11.45
C TYR A 142 -10.69 -11.05 -10.47
N MET A 143 -10.24 -11.29 -9.23
CA MET A 143 -10.00 -10.23 -8.23
C MET A 143 -8.97 -9.21 -8.72
N LYS A 144 -7.82 -9.64 -9.27
CA LYS A 144 -6.77 -8.75 -9.81
C LYS A 144 -7.26 -7.86 -10.95
N PHE A 145 -8.20 -8.33 -11.76
CA PHE A 145 -8.80 -7.57 -12.86
C PHE A 145 -10.09 -6.83 -12.46
N GLY A 146 -10.43 -6.77 -11.17
CA GLY A 146 -11.61 -6.06 -10.68
C GLY A 146 -12.96 -6.73 -11.01
N LYS A 147 -12.95 -7.96 -11.53
CA LYS A 147 -14.16 -8.74 -11.85
C LYS A 147 -14.67 -9.50 -10.61
N VAL A 148 -14.96 -8.76 -9.53
CA VAL A 148 -15.27 -9.34 -8.21
C VAL A 148 -16.47 -10.30 -8.25
N ASP A 149 -17.55 -9.93 -8.95
CA ASP A 149 -18.77 -10.76 -9.01
C ASP A 149 -18.51 -12.14 -9.68
N LEU A 150 -17.61 -12.19 -10.66
CA LEU A 150 -17.19 -13.46 -11.28
C LEU A 150 -16.33 -14.29 -10.33
N ALA A 151 -15.51 -13.65 -9.50
CA ALA A 151 -14.72 -14.33 -8.47
C ALA A 151 -15.62 -14.93 -7.39
N GLU A 152 -16.66 -14.20 -6.94
CA GLU A 152 -17.66 -14.67 -5.99
C GLU A 152 -18.41 -15.89 -6.51
N LYS A 153 -18.93 -15.80 -7.74
CA LYS A 153 -19.61 -16.92 -8.40
C LYS A 153 -18.70 -18.16 -8.49
N LEU A 154 -17.45 -17.96 -8.92
CA LEU A 154 -16.49 -19.06 -9.06
C LEU A 154 -16.09 -19.64 -7.69
N PHE A 155 -16.02 -18.81 -6.66
CA PHE A 155 -15.81 -19.26 -5.29
C PHE A 155 -16.97 -20.15 -4.84
N ASP A 156 -18.22 -19.72 -5.03
CA ASP A 156 -19.39 -20.50 -4.62
C ASP A 156 -19.47 -21.85 -5.34
N GLU A 157 -19.23 -21.88 -6.66
CA GLU A 157 -19.19 -23.10 -7.49
C GLU A 157 -18.04 -24.06 -7.13
N MET A 158 -17.00 -23.59 -6.43
CA MET A 158 -15.84 -24.40 -6.10
C MET A 158 -16.21 -25.59 -5.18
N PRO A 159 -15.99 -26.85 -5.61
CA PRO A 159 -16.43 -28.03 -4.86
C PRO A 159 -15.75 -28.20 -3.50
N MET A 160 -14.47 -27.84 -3.41
CA MET A 160 -13.67 -27.98 -2.19
C MET A 160 -12.89 -26.69 -1.97
N LYS A 161 -13.22 -25.95 -0.92
CA LYS A 161 -12.54 -24.72 -0.52
C LYS A 161 -11.55 -25.04 0.59
N ASN A 162 -10.27 -24.67 0.41
CA ASN A 162 -9.26 -24.78 1.45
C ASN A 162 -8.88 -23.38 1.98
N LEU A 163 -8.05 -23.34 3.02
CA LEU A 163 -7.57 -22.10 3.64
C LEU A 163 -6.96 -21.10 2.62
N VAL A 164 -6.28 -21.61 1.59
CA VAL A 164 -5.68 -20.77 0.54
C VAL A 164 -6.76 -20.06 -0.28
N THR A 165 -7.83 -20.76 -0.68
CA THR A 165 -8.95 -20.14 -1.40
C THR A 165 -9.66 -19.07 -0.57
N TRP A 166 -9.92 -19.34 0.72
CA TRP A 166 -10.51 -18.34 1.63
C TRP A 166 -9.63 -17.09 1.74
N ASN A 167 -8.31 -17.28 1.93
CA ASN A 167 -7.37 -16.16 2.00
C ASN A 167 -7.31 -15.35 0.70
N ALA A 168 -7.34 -16.02 -0.45
CA ALA A 168 -7.34 -15.37 -1.76
C ALA A 168 -8.60 -14.49 -1.95
N MET A 169 -9.78 -14.98 -1.55
CA MET A 169 -11.01 -14.18 -1.60
C MET A 169 -10.96 -12.99 -0.64
N ILE A 170 -10.56 -13.21 0.61
CA ILE A 170 -10.45 -12.13 1.61
C ILE A 170 -9.46 -11.05 1.15
N ALA A 171 -8.29 -11.45 0.64
CA ALA A 171 -7.30 -10.52 0.09
C ALA A 171 -7.86 -9.77 -1.12
N GLY A 172 -8.48 -10.48 -2.06
CA GLY A 172 -9.09 -9.91 -3.26
C GLY A 172 -10.17 -8.87 -2.95
N TYR A 173 -11.02 -9.10 -1.93
CA TYR A 173 -11.97 -8.10 -1.47
C TYR A 173 -11.29 -6.83 -0.97
N VAL A 174 -10.24 -6.96 -0.16
CA VAL A 174 -9.51 -5.81 0.40
C VAL A 174 -8.80 -5.02 -0.69
N GLU A 175 -8.19 -5.70 -1.67
CA GLU A 175 -7.55 -5.09 -2.84
C GLU A 175 -8.54 -4.33 -3.73
N ASN A 176 -9.79 -4.78 -3.81
CA ASN A 176 -10.86 -4.15 -4.57
C ASN A 176 -11.70 -3.17 -3.74
N SER A 177 -11.16 -2.63 -2.63
CA SER A 177 -11.84 -1.67 -1.75
C SER A 177 -13.17 -2.16 -1.15
N ARG A 178 -13.41 -3.48 -1.10
CA ARG A 178 -14.57 -4.14 -0.51
C ARG A 178 -14.22 -4.82 0.84
N ALA A 179 -13.47 -4.11 1.69
CA ALA A 179 -12.93 -4.67 2.93
C ALA A 179 -14.02 -5.18 3.92
N GLU A 180 -15.22 -4.58 3.91
CA GLU A 180 -16.36 -5.09 4.69
C GLU A 180 -16.80 -6.50 4.25
N ASP A 181 -16.76 -6.79 2.96
CA ASP A 181 -17.11 -8.12 2.44
C ASP A 181 -16.03 -9.14 2.80
N GLY A 182 -14.75 -8.74 2.76
CA GLY A 182 -13.64 -9.55 3.29
C GLY A 182 -13.82 -9.91 4.78
N LEU A 183 -14.33 -8.98 5.59
CA LEU A 183 -14.66 -9.21 7.00
C LEU A 183 -15.87 -10.15 7.17
N LYS A 184 -16.94 -9.98 6.39
CA LYS A 184 -18.08 -10.90 6.38
C LYS A 184 -17.62 -12.32 6.04
N LEU A 185 -16.74 -12.45 5.05
CA LEU A 185 -16.17 -13.74 4.64
C LEU A 185 -15.29 -14.35 5.74
N LEU A 186 -14.49 -13.56 6.46
CA LEU A 186 -13.75 -14.04 7.63
C LEU A 186 -14.70 -14.57 8.72
N ARG A 187 -15.80 -13.87 9.00
CA ARG A 187 -16.81 -14.33 9.98
C ARG A 187 -17.45 -15.65 9.56
N MET A 188 -17.79 -15.80 8.28
CA MET A 188 -18.31 -17.05 7.71
C MET A 188 -17.30 -18.19 7.84
N MET A 189 -16.03 -17.95 7.51
CA MET A 189 -14.94 -18.90 7.65
C MET A 189 -14.82 -19.42 9.10
N ILE A 190 -14.89 -18.53 10.09
CA ILE A 190 -14.87 -18.88 11.52
C ILE A 190 -16.12 -19.68 11.90
N GLY A 191 -17.30 -19.28 11.43
CA GLY A 191 -18.56 -20.00 11.65
C GLY A 191 -18.53 -21.44 11.13
N LEU A 192 -17.82 -21.68 10.03
CA LEU A 192 -17.55 -23.01 9.47
C LEU A 192 -16.42 -23.77 10.19
N ARG A 193 -15.94 -23.27 11.33
CA ARG A 193 -14.84 -23.82 12.13
C ARG A 193 -13.49 -23.90 11.40
N ILE A 194 -13.32 -23.13 10.32
CA ILE A 194 -12.05 -23.00 9.63
C ILE A 194 -11.22 -21.94 10.36
N ARG A 195 -10.08 -22.33 10.92
CA ARG A 195 -9.23 -21.42 11.71
C ARG A 195 -8.46 -20.46 10.79
N PRO A 196 -8.59 -19.13 10.97
CA PRO A 196 -7.76 -18.15 10.27
C PRO A 196 -6.28 -18.34 10.60
N ASN A 197 -5.41 -18.03 9.64
CA ASN A 197 -3.96 -17.98 9.86
C ASN A 197 -3.46 -16.51 9.81
N ALA A 198 -2.16 -16.30 10.01
CA ALA A 198 -1.55 -14.97 9.96
C ALA A 198 -1.83 -14.24 8.63
N SER A 199 -1.89 -14.96 7.50
CA SER A 199 -2.22 -14.39 6.19
C SER A 199 -3.68 -13.92 6.11
N SER A 200 -4.65 -14.71 6.59
CA SER A 200 -6.07 -14.30 6.66
C SER A 200 -6.22 -13.01 7.46
N LEU A 201 -5.57 -12.96 8.63
CA LEU A 201 -5.64 -11.82 9.55
C LEU A 201 -4.96 -10.58 8.98
N SER A 202 -3.80 -10.74 8.34
CA SER A 202 -3.06 -9.64 7.70
C SER A 202 -3.92 -8.94 6.64
N SER A 203 -4.59 -9.70 5.78
CA SER A 203 -5.48 -9.14 4.76
C SER A 203 -6.64 -8.35 5.38
N VAL A 204 -7.31 -8.93 6.38
CA VAL A 204 -8.42 -8.24 7.04
C VAL A 204 -7.97 -6.98 7.78
N LEU A 205 -6.85 -7.04 8.50
CA LEU A 205 -6.29 -5.88 9.22
C LEU A 205 -5.84 -4.78 8.27
N LEU A 206 -5.34 -5.13 7.08
CA LEU A 206 -5.09 -4.17 6.01
C LEU A 206 -6.38 -3.48 5.58
N GLY A 207 -7.47 -4.24 5.42
CA GLY A 207 -8.81 -3.70 5.17
C GLY A 207 -9.27 -2.72 6.25
N CYS A 208 -9.15 -3.09 7.53
CA CYS A 208 -9.46 -2.20 8.66
C CYS A 208 -8.62 -0.91 8.62
N SER A 209 -7.34 -1.03 8.27
CA SER A 209 -6.43 0.12 8.14
C SER A 209 -6.85 1.08 7.03
N HIS A 210 -7.31 0.55 5.88
CA HIS A 210 -7.77 1.35 4.74
C HIS A 210 -9.07 2.10 5.05
N LEU A 211 -10.02 1.41 5.70
CA LEU A 211 -11.29 2.01 6.13
C LEU A 211 -11.13 2.93 7.35
N SER A 212 -9.98 2.89 8.01
CA SER A 212 -9.75 3.52 9.31
C SER A 212 -10.76 3.05 10.38
N SER A 213 -11.21 1.80 10.30
CA SER A 213 -12.15 1.24 11.27
C SER A 213 -11.40 0.62 12.44
N LEU A 214 -11.27 1.40 13.50
CA LEU A 214 -10.58 1.01 14.72
C LEU A 214 -11.35 -0.10 15.44
N GLN A 215 -12.69 -0.03 15.46
CA GLN A 215 -13.50 -1.01 16.17
C GLN A 215 -13.44 -2.39 15.55
N LEU A 216 -13.51 -2.48 14.21
CA LEU A 216 -13.33 -3.75 13.50
C LEU A 216 -11.91 -4.30 13.72
N GLY A 217 -10.90 -3.42 13.68
CA GLY A 217 -9.53 -3.78 14.05
C GLY A 217 -9.42 -4.37 15.47
N LYS A 218 -10.08 -3.76 16.46
CA LYS A 218 -10.12 -4.25 17.86
C LYS A 218 -10.83 -5.61 17.98
N GLN A 219 -11.88 -5.86 17.21
CA GLN A 219 -12.54 -7.18 17.16
C GLN A 219 -11.58 -8.26 16.62
N VAL A 220 -10.83 -7.94 15.55
CA VAL A 220 -9.83 -8.87 15.00
C VAL A 220 -8.69 -9.08 15.99
N HIS A 221 -8.22 -8.03 16.69
CA HIS A 221 -7.23 -8.17 17.76
C HIS A 221 -7.69 -9.17 18.84
N GLN A 222 -8.93 -9.03 19.33
CA GLN A 222 -9.49 -9.96 20.31
C GLN A 222 -9.54 -11.41 19.79
N LEU A 223 -9.83 -11.61 18.49
CA LEU A 223 -9.77 -12.92 17.87
C LEU A 223 -8.36 -13.50 17.90
N VAL A 224 -7.34 -12.68 17.60
CA VAL A 224 -5.92 -13.10 17.70
C VAL A 224 -5.56 -13.50 19.12
N CYS A 225 -5.91 -12.69 20.12
CA CYS A 225 -5.64 -12.96 21.53
C CYS A 225 -6.27 -14.28 22.02
N LYS A 226 -7.46 -14.63 21.51
CA LYS A 226 -8.18 -15.88 21.85
C LYS A 226 -7.70 -17.10 21.06
N SER A 227 -6.73 -16.93 20.16
CA SER A 227 -6.21 -17.98 19.30
C SER A 227 -4.75 -18.33 19.66
N PRO A 228 -4.22 -19.47 19.18
CA PRO A 228 -2.80 -19.80 19.31
C PRO A 228 -1.85 -18.76 18.67
N LEU A 229 -2.37 -17.83 17.85
CA LEU A 229 -1.61 -16.77 17.19
C LEU A 229 -1.27 -15.59 18.12
N CYS A 230 -1.74 -15.59 19.37
CA CYS A 230 -1.47 -14.51 20.33
C CYS A 230 0.02 -14.31 20.68
N LYS A 231 0.89 -15.26 20.30
CA LYS A 231 2.36 -15.17 20.45
C LYS A 231 3.10 -15.13 19.11
N ASP A 232 2.38 -15.15 17.99
CA ASP A 232 2.96 -15.18 16.66
C ASP A 232 3.26 -13.75 16.18
N THR A 233 4.54 -13.40 16.14
CA THR A 233 5.02 -12.09 15.66
C THR A 233 4.45 -11.72 14.29
N THR A 234 4.26 -12.70 13.39
CA THR A 234 3.73 -12.45 12.04
C THR A 234 2.25 -12.09 12.05
N ALA A 235 1.49 -12.58 13.03
CA ALA A 235 0.09 -12.23 13.23
C ALA A 235 -0.09 -10.92 14.03
N LEU A 236 0.84 -10.61 14.94
CA LEU A 236 0.79 -9.40 15.78
C LEU A 236 1.32 -8.15 15.08
N THR A 237 2.28 -8.26 14.15
CA THR A 237 2.84 -7.09 13.45
C THR A 237 1.80 -6.31 12.62
N PRO A 238 0.89 -6.94 11.85
CA PRO A 238 -0.19 -6.23 11.15
C PRO A 238 -1.14 -5.46 12.08
N LEU A 239 -1.33 -5.91 13.31
CA LEU A 239 -2.13 -5.20 14.31
C LEU A 239 -1.49 -3.86 14.67
N ILE A 240 -0.16 -3.80 14.84
CA ILE A 240 0.58 -2.55 15.08
C ILE A 240 0.30 -1.56 13.94
N SER A 241 0.46 -2.01 12.68
CA SER A 241 0.18 -1.14 11.53
C SER A 241 -1.28 -0.69 11.49
N MET A 242 -2.22 -1.55 11.86
CA MET A 242 -3.64 -1.21 11.91
C MET A 242 -3.93 -0.14 12.95
N TYR A 243 -3.45 -0.33 14.18
CA TYR A 243 -3.61 0.65 15.25
C TYR A 243 -3.02 2.02 14.89
N CYS A 244 -1.81 2.05 14.34
CA CYS A 244 -1.19 3.28 13.83
C CYS A 244 -2.08 3.93 12.75
N LYS A 245 -2.49 3.19 11.72
CA LYS A 245 -3.27 3.74 10.58
C LYS A 245 -4.71 4.13 10.96
N CYS A 246 -5.23 3.63 12.07
CA CYS A 246 -6.52 4.01 12.65
C CYS A 246 -6.41 5.12 13.71
N GLY A 247 -5.22 5.68 13.93
CA GLY A 247 -5.03 6.83 14.83
C GLY A 247 -4.99 6.46 16.32
N ASP A 248 -4.67 5.22 16.67
CA ASP A 248 -4.54 4.74 18.05
C ASP A 248 -3.09 4.26 18.29
N LEU A 249 -2.17 5.23 18.32
CA LEU A 249 -0.74 4.99 18.48
C LEU A 249 -0.39 4.40 19.85
N GLU A 250 -1.23 4.63 20.87
CA GLU A 250 -0.98 4.14 22.22
C GLU A 250 -1.11 2.62 22.29
N ASP A 251 -2.22 2.06 21.79
CA ASP A 251 -2.41 0.61 21.74
C ASP A 251 -1.38 -0.06 20.80
N ALA A 252 -0.95 0.62 19.72
CA ALA A 252 0.16 0.16 18.90
C ALA A 252 1.48 0.05 19.70
N CYS A 253 1.79 1.04 20.54
CA CYS A 253 2.98 1.02 21.40
C CYS A 253 2.93 -0.11 22.42
N LYS A 254 1.78 -0.30 23.08
CA LYS A 254 1.58 -1.38 24.06
C LYS A 254 1.83 -2.74 23.41
N LEU A 255 1.20 -2.98 22.26
CA LEU A 255 1.37 -4.23 21.54
C LEU A 255 2.82 -4.44 21.07
N PHE A 256 3.48 -3.39 20.57
CA PHE A 256 4.90 -3.46 20.21
C PHE A 256 5.76 -3.89 21.40
N LEU A 257 5.53 -3.35 22.59
CA LEU A 257 6.28 -3.72 23.80
C LEU A 257 6.01 -5.17 24.23
N GLU A 258 4.78 -5.66 24.10
CA GLU A 258 4.38 -7.03 24.46
C GLU A 258 4.98 -8.12 23.55
N ILE A 259 5.29 -7.82 22.29
CA ILE A 259 5.91 -8.79 21.37
C ILE A 259 7.31 -9.17 21.87
N GLN A 260 7.50 -10.43 22.25
CA GLN A 260 8.75 -10.92 22.82
C GLN A 260 9.90 -10.97 21.80
N ARG A 261 9.63 -11.47 20.59
CA ARG A 261 10.62 -11.59 19.52
C ARG A 261 10.23 -10.68 18.37
N LYS A 262 10.88 -9.53 18.31
CA LYS A 262 10.66 -8.52 17.27
C LYS A 262 11.56 -8.81 16.08
N ASP A 263 10.99 -8.87 14.89
CA ASP A 263 11.76 -8.90 13.65
C ASP A 263 11.85 -7.50 13.04
N VAL A 264 12.59 -7.37 11.92
CA VAL A 264 12.76 -6.09 11.20
C VAL A 264 11.40 -5.49 10.83
N VAL A 265 10.41 -6.33 10.49
CA VAL A 265 9.07 -5.89 10.11
C VAL A 265 8.32 -5.28 11.29
N THR A 266 8.44 -5.88 12.49
CA THR A 266 7.87 -5.33 13.74
C THR A 266 8.44 -3.96 14.07
N TRP A 267 9.76 -3.78 13.97
CA TRP A 267 10.43 -2.49 14.16
C TRP A 267 9.97 -1.46 13.13
N ASN A 268 9.97 -1.83 11.84
CA ASN A 268 9.55 -0.96 10.75
C ASN A 268 8.10 -0.48 10.90
N ALA A 269 7.18 -1.35 11.34
CA ALA A 269 5.79 -0.99 11.58
C ALA A 269 5.65 0.13 12.63
N MET A 270 6.42 0.05 13.72
CA MET A 270 6.36 1.03 14.79
C MET A 270 7.11 2.33 14.46
N ILE A 271 8.29 2.25 13.80
CA ILE A 271 9.03 3.42 13.31
C ILE A 271 8.14 4.21 12.32
N SER A 272 7.51 3.51 11.37
CA SER A 272 6.57 4.11 10.41
C SER A 272 5.36 4.75 11.11
N GLY A 273 4.83 4.09 12.15
CA GLY A 273 3.75 4.63 12.97
C GLY A 273 4.12 5.95 13.63
N TYR A 274 5.28 6.04 14.27
CA TYR A 274 5.75 7.31 14.84
C TYR A 274 5.97 8.39 13.78
N ALA A 275 6.54 8.03 12.62
CA ALA A 275 6.72 8.94 11.50
C ALA A 275 5.39 9.52 10.99
N GLN A 276 4.38 8.67 10.76
CA GLN A 276 3.05 9.08 10.31
C GLN A 276 2.35 10.00 11.31
N HIS A 277 2.62 9.84 12.61
CA HIS A 277 2.06 10.65 13.69
C HIS A 277 2.84 11.94 13.99
N GLY A 278 3.80 12.31 13.14
CA GLY A 278 4.63 13.51 13.32
C GLY A 278 5.60 13.43 14.50
N LYS A 279 5.83 12.23 15.05
CA LYS A 279 6.74 12.01 16.19
C LYS A 279 8.12 11.58 15.70
N GLY A 280 8.72 12.37 14.81
CA GLY A 280 9.96 12.03 14.09
C GLY A 280 11.11 11.63 15.03
N GLU A 281 11.39 12.42 16.07
CA GLU A 281 12.43 12.09 17.05
C GLU A 281 12.22 10.75 17.78
N LYS A 282 10.96 10.35 18.01
CA LYS A 282 10.67 9.04 18.62
C LYS A 282 10.94 7.91 17.62
N ALA A 283 10.65 8.13 16.34
CA ALA A 283 10.99 7.18 15.28
C ALA A 283 12.51 6.99 15.17
N LEU A 284 13.29 8.07 15.22
CA LEU A 284 14.76 8.03 15.18
C LEU A 284 15.36 7.29 16.38
N ARG A 285 14.90 7.62 17.60
CA ARG A 285 15.32 6.88 18.82
C ARG A 285 14.98 5.39 18.74
N LEU A 286 13.84 5.04 18.14
CA LEU A 286 13.44 3.65 17.98
C LEU A 286 14.32 2.93 16.95
N PHE A 287 14.79 3.62 15.92
CA PHE A 287 15.79 3.10 14.99
C PHE A 287 17.16 2.90 15.64
N ASP A 288 17.60 3.82 16.52
CA ASP A 288 18.83 3.61 17.28
C ASP A 288 18.74 2.36 18.14
N LYS A 289 17.62 2.19 18.85
CA LYS A 289 17.37 0.96 19.64
C LYS A 289 17.33 -0.31 18.77
N MET A 290 16.76 -0.23 17.57
CA MET A 290 16.77 -1.36 16.61
C MET A 290 18.20 -1.78 16.27
N LYS A 291 19.11 -0.83 16.05
CA LYS A 291 20.55 -1.12 15.81
C LYS A 291 21.22 -1.71 17.04
N ASP A 292 20.94 -1.16 18.22
CA ASP A 292 21.52 -1.64 19.49
C ASP A 292 21.12 -3.10 19.80
N GLU A 293 19.93 -3.52 19.38
CA GLU A 293 19.46 -4.91 19.46
C GLU A 293 20.02 -5.80 18.33
N GLY A 294 20.94 -5.30 17.52
CA GLY A 294 21.62 -6.05 16.46
C GLY A 294 20.77 -6.32 15.21
N MET A 295 19.63 -5.63 15.07
CA MET A 295 18.75 -5.79 13.92
C MET A 295 19.29 -5.02 12.72
N LYS A 296 19.38 -5.69 11.56
CA LYS A 296 19.84 -5.06 10.32
C LYS A 296 18.70 -4.27 9.68
N PRO A 297 18.86 -2.95 9.49
CA PRO A 297 17.90 -2.14 8.74
C PRO A 297 17.72 -2.65 7.31
N ASP A 298 16.52 -2.49 6.77
CA ASP A 298 16.22 -2.79 5.38
C ASP A 298 15.72 -1.54 4.64
N SER A 299 15.38 -1.70 3.36
CA SER A 299 14.82 -0.63 2.53
C SER A 299 13.56 -0.02 3.16
N ILE A 300 12.71 -0.79 3.83
CA ILE A 300 11.49 -0.27 4.45
C ILE A 300 11.84 0.58 5.68
N THR A 301 12.88 0.21 6.43
CA THR A 301 13.40 1.03 7.54
C THR A 301 13.77 2.43 7.06
N PHE A 302 14.50 2.54 5.95
CA PHE A 302 14.91 3.84 5.41
C PHE A 302 13.75 4.66 4.86
N VAL A 303 12.72 4.05 4.23
CA VAL A 303 11.48 4.77 3.91
C VAL A 303 10.88 5.41 5.17
N ALA A 304 10.82 4.67 6.28
CA ALA A 304 10.25 5.16 7.53
C ALA A 304 11.08 6.31 8.15
N LEU A 305 12.41 6.22 8.10
CA LEU A 305 13.33 7.27 8.56
C LEU A 305 13.22 8.55 7.73
N LEU A 306 13.18 8.42 6.40
CA LEU A 306 13.02 9.56 5.50
C LEU A 306 11.65 10.22 5.69
N LEU A 307 10.59 9.43 5.91
CA LEU A 307 9.27 9.95 6.27
C LEU A 307 9.29 10.69 7.62
N ALA A 308 10.01 10.17 8.61
CA ALA A 308 10.17 10.82 9.92
C ALA A 308 10.89 12.17 9.79
N CYS A 309 11.98 12.22 9.01
CA CYS A 309 12.72 13.44 8.74
C CYS A 309 11.86 14.45 7.97
N ASN A 310 11.11 13.97 6.97
CA ASN A 310 10.15 14.76 6.20
C ASN A 310 9.09 15.40 7.09
N HIS A 311 8.44 14.65 7.98
CA HIS A 311 7.41 15.24 8.84
C HIS A 311 7.96 16.14 9.96
N ALA A 312 9.23 15.96 10.34
CA ALA A 312 9.90 16.77 11.35
C ALA A 312 10.73 17.94 10.78
N GLY A 313 10.81 18.08 9.45
CA GLY A 313 11.63 19.11 8.80
C GLY A 313 13.14 18.92 8.97
N LEU A 314 13.61 17.71 9.28
CA LEU A 314 15.03 17.39 9.51
C LEU A 314 15.74 17.12 8.17
N VAL A 315 15.89 18.15 7.35
CA VAL A 315 16.38 18.04 5.95
C VAL A 315 17.77 17.42 5.88
N ASP A 316 18.72 17.95 6.64
CA ASP A 316 20.12 17.50 6.56
C ASP A 316 20.27 16.05 7.03
N LEU A 317 19.53 15.67 8.08
CA LEU A 317 19.50 14.30 8.56
C LEU A 317 18.85 13.34 7.56
N GLY A 318 17.79 13.79 6.87
CA GLY A 318 17.17 13.01 5.79
C GLY A 318 18.14 12.73 4.64
N ILE A 319 18.94 13.74 4.24
CA ILE A 319 20.01 13.57 3.23
C ILE A 319 21.07 12.57 3.74
N GLN A 320 21.54 12.71 4.98
CA GLN A 320 22.49 11.78 5.58
C GLN A 320 21.98 10.33 5.62
N TYR A 321 20.70 10.12 5.96
CA TYR A 321 20.10 8.78 5.93
C TYR A 321 19.97 8.22 4.52
N PHE A 322 19.65 9.07 3.54
CA PHE A 322 19.58 8.63 2.15
C PHE A 322 20.95 8.16 1.62
N ASP A 323 22.01 8.87 1.96
CA ASP A 323 23.38 8.53 1.55
C ASP A 323 23.92 7.31 2.31
N SER A 324 23.77 7.27 3.64
CA SER A 324 24.22 6.14 4.47
C SER A 324 23.52 4.82 4.11
N MET A 325 22.25 4.86 3.69
CA MET A 325 21.55 3.68 3.18
C MET A 325 22.34 2.96 2.08
N VAL A 326 22.93 3.73 1.15
CA VAL A 326 23.72 3.17 0.05
C VAL A 326 25.14 2.86 0.49
N ASN A 327 25.80 3.79 1.17
CA ASN A 327 27.23 3.71 1.47
C ASN A 327 27.56 2.74 2.61
N ASP A 328 26.74 2.75 3.67
CA ASP A 328 27.03 2.03 4.92
C ASP A 328 26.26 0.69 4.98
N TYR A 329 25.05 0.64 4.40
CA TYR A 329 24.19 -0.53 4.46
C TYR A 329 24.09 -1.31 3.14
N GLY A 330 24.62 -0.77 2.03
CA GLY A 330 24.56 -1.42 0.72
C GLY A 330 23.13 -1.60 0.18
N ILE A 331 22.17 -0.78 0.64
CA ILE A 331 20.77 -0.86 0.24
C ILE A 331 20.56 0.05 -0.97
N ALA A 332 20.21 -0.55 -2.11
CA ALA A 332 19.92 0.20 -3.32
C ALA A 332 18.67 1.08 -3.16
N ALA A 333 18.77 2.34 -3.59
CA ALA A 333 17.65 3.27 -3.54
C ALA A 333 16.51 2.84 -4.48
N LYS A 334 15.28 2.83 -3.96
CA LYS A 334 14.04 2.46 -4.66
C LYS A 334 13.15 3.69 -4.90
N PRO A 335 12.13 3.61 -5.76
CA PRO A 335 11.22 4.71 -6.05
C PRO A 335 10.61 5.39 -4.80
N ASP A 336 10.31 4.62 -3.75
CA ASP A 336 9.75 5.14 -2.51
C ASP A 336 10.74 6.05 -1.76
N HIS A 337 12.03 5.69 -1.70
CA HIS A 337 13.05 6.54 -1.06
C HIS A 337 13.18 7.89 -1.76
N TYR A 338 13.21 7.88 -3.10
CA TYR A 338 13.26 9.10 -3.90
C TYR A 338 11.99 9.95 -3.73
N THR A 339 10.81 9.32 -3.63
CA THR A 339 9.55 10.04 -3.37
C THR A 339 9.57 10.74 -2.02
N CYS A 340 10.07 10.07 -0.96
CA CYS A 340 10.26 10.69 0.35
C CYS A 340 11.25 11.85 0.33
N MET A 341 12.38 11.72 -0.39
CA MET A 341 13.37 12.78 -0.51
C MET A 341 12.86 13.99 -1.29
N VAL A 342 12.13 13.77 -2.38
CA VAL A 342 11.50 14.86 -3.14
C VAL A 342 10.45 15.58 -2.31
N ASP A 343 9.67 14.87 -1.48
CA ASP A 343 8.74 15.52 -0.54
C ASP A 343 9.50 16.36 0.49
N LEU A 344 10.54 15.80 1.11
CA LEU A 344 11.38 16.49 2.10
C LEU A 344 11.99 17.79 1.53
N LEU A 345 12.66 17.70 0.38
CA LEU A 345 13.28 18.85 -0.29
C LEU A 345 12.21 19.84 -0.77
N GLY A 346 11.10 19.34 -1.30
CA GLY A 346 9.98 20.15 -1.75
C GLY A 346 9.35 20.99 -0.64
N ARG A 347 9.10 20.39 0.53
CA ARG A 347 8.58 21.11 1.70
C ARG A 347 9.58 22.14 2.24
N ALA A 348 10.87 21.80 2.22
CA ALA A 348 11.94 22.73 2.58
C ALA A 348 12.15 23.89 1.58
N GLY A 349 11.46 23.90 0.44
CA GLY A 349 11.61 24.93 -0.59
C GLY A 349 12.81 24.72 -1.52
N LYS A 350 13.56 23.64 -1.33
CA LYS A 350 14.71 23.24 -2.15
C LYS A 350 14.27 22.57 -3.47
N LEU A 351 13.40 23.25 -4.23
CA LEU A 351 12.74 22.68 -5.40
C LEU A 351 13.70 22.34 -6.55
N VAL A 352 14.79 23.11 -6.70
CA VAL A 352 15.81 22.84 -7.73
C VAL A 352 16.55 21.54 -7.40
N GLU A 353 16.98 21.36 -6.16
CA GLU A 353 17.61 20.12 -5.69
C GLU A 353 16.67 18.91 -5.85
N ALA A 354 15.37 19.09 -5.58
CA ALA A 354 14.36 18.05 -5.79
C ALA A 354 14.27 17.63 -7.27
N VAL A 355 14.29 18.59 -8.20
CA VAL A 355 14.28 18.31 -9.66
C VAL A 355 15.57 17.61 -10.09
N ASP A 356 16.72 18.05 -9.58
CA ASP A 356 18.01 17.43 -9.90
C ASP A 356 18.09 15.99 -9.37
N LEU A 357 17.51 15.73 -8.20
CA LEU A 357 17.38 14.39 -7.66
C LEU A 357 16.53 13.49 -8.56
N ILE A 358 15.40 13.99 -9.08
CA ILE A 358 14.54 13.26 -10.04
C ILE A 358 15.34 12.91 -11.31
N LYS A 359 16.14 13.85 -11.83
CA LYS A 359 16.94 13.63 -13.05
C LYS A 359 18.05 12.59 -12.85
N LYS A 360 18.61 12.50 -11.64
CA LYS A 360 19.70 11.56 -11.29
C LYS A 360 19.21 10.13 -11.02
N MET A 361 17.90 9.88 -11.01
CA MET A 361 17.36 8.55 -10.71
C MET A 361 17.83 7.49 -11.72
N PRO A 362 18.24 6.29 -11.27
CA PRO A 362 18.70 5.22 -12.16
C PRO A 362 17.55 4.46 -12.85
N PHE A 363 16.30 4.90 -12.66
CA PHE A 363 15.10 4.28 -13.23
C PHE A 363 14.07 5.34 -13.62
N LYS A 364 13.08 4.93 -14.42
CA LYS A 364 12.01 5.82 -14.88
C LYS A 364 11.20 6.36 -13.69
N PRO A 365 11.02 7.69 -13.56
CA PRO A 365 10.22 8.29 -12.50
C PRO A 365 8.78 7.74 -12.48
N GLN A 366 8.26 7.44 -11.29
CA GLN A 366 6.84 7.09 -11.11
C GLN A 366 5.97 8.35 -11.03
N PRO A 367 4.69 8.32 -11.42
CA PRO A 367 3.81 9.48 -11.35
C PRO A 367 3.75 10.14 -9.96
N ALA A 368 3.81 9.36 -8.88
CA ALA A 368 3.75 9.88 -7.52
C ALA A 368 4.79 10.98 -7.23
N ILE A 369 6.02 10.86 -7.75
CA ILE A 369 7.12 11.80 -7.46
C ILE A 369 6.84 13.21 -8.03
N PHE A 370 6.23 13.27 -9.22
CA PHE A 370 5.86 14.54 -9.83
C PHE A 370 4.62 15.13 -9.17
N GLY A 371 3.69 14.30 -8.68
CA GLY A 371 2.56 14.77 -7.87
C GLY A 371 3.03 15.44 -6.59
N THR A 372 4.03 14.86 -5.91
CA THR A 372 4.70 15.45 -4.75
C THR A 372 5.38 16.77 -5.11
N LEU A 373 6.19 16.81 -6.18
CA LEU A 373 6.85 18.03 -6.64
C LEU A 373 5.84 19.13 -7.00
N LEU A 374 4.75 18.79 -7.69
CA LEU A 374 3.69 19.73 -8.09
C LEU A 374 3.01 20.34 -6.85
N SER A 375 2.75 19.52 -5.82
CA SER A 375 2.22 20.00 -4.54
C SER A 375 3.18 20.98 -3.86
N ALA A 376 4.49 20.71 -3.86
CA ALA A 376 5.48 21.61 -3.29
C ALA A 376 5.61 22.92 -4.08
N CYS A 377 5.59 22.86 -5.42
CA CYS A 377 5.62 24.04 -6.29
C CYS A 377 4.43 24.98 -6.05
N ARG A 378 3.25 24.42 -5.73
CA ARG A 378 2.07 25.21 -5.32
C ARG A 378 2.33 26.00 -4.05
N VAL A 379 2.93 25.37 -3.04
CA VAL A 379 3.21 25.99 -1.74
C VAL A 379 4.23 27.12 -1.89
N HIS A 380 5.30 26.88 -2.64
CA HIS A 380 6.38 27.85 -2.85
C HIS A 380 6.19 28.77 -4.06
N LYS A 381 4.99 28.75 -4.67
CA LYS A 381 4.58 29.61 -5.79
C LYS A 381 5.57 29.60 -6.99
N ARG A 382 6.15 28.44 -7.31
CA ARG A 382 7.09 28.24 -8.44
C ARG A 382 6.39 27.64 -9.67
N LEU A 383 5.96 28.51 -10.57
CA LEU A 383 5.16 28.13 -11.74
C LEU A 383 5.92 27.30 -12.77
N ASP A 384 7.17 27.68 -13.05
CA ASP A 384 8.05 27.01 -14.01
C ASP A 384 8.21 25.51 -13.71
N LEU A 385 8.47 25.19 -12.44
CA LEU A 385 8.63 23.81 -11.99
C LEU A 385 7.28 23.07 -11.86
N ALA A 386 6.20 23.79 -11.58
CA ALA A 386 4.85 23.22 -11.58
C ALA A 386 4.43 22.76 -12.99
N GLU A 387 4.69 23.57 -14.01
CA GLU A 387 4.42 23.21 -15.41
C GLU A 387 5.27 22.01 -15.85
N PHE A 388 6.55 21.99 -15.47
CA PHE A 388 7.44 20.83 -15.68
C PHE A 388 6.87 19.55 -15.05
N ALA A 389 6.48 19.60 -13.77
CA ALA A 389 5.94 18.43 -13.07
C ALA A 389 4.63 17.95 -13.70
N ALA A 390 3.73 18.88 -14.04
CA ALA A 390 2.46 18.54 -14.67
C ALA A 390 2.63 17.93 -16.07
N MET A 391 3.53 18.47 -16.90
CA MET A 391 3.79 17.93 -18.23
C MET A 391 4.32 16.49 -18.17
N ASN A 392 5.23 16.20 -17.23
CA ASN A 392 5.71 14.84 -17.01
C ASN A 392 4.61 13.90 -16.52
N LEU A 393 3.70 14.37 -15.66
CA LEU A 393 2.54 13.58 -15.22
C LEU A 393 1.61 13.21 -16.37
N PHE A 394 1.30 14.17 -17.25
CA PHE A 394 0.45 13.92 -18.42
C PHE A 394 1.05 12.85 -19.34
N ASN A 395 2.37 12.89 -19.55
CA ASN A 395 3.06 11.91 -20.39
C ASN A 395 3.14 10.51 -19.76
N LEU A 396 3.16 10.41 -18.43
CA LEU A 396 3.34 9.14 -17.73
C LEU A 396 2.04 8.41 -17.43
N ASN A 397 0.94 9.12 -17.18
CA ASN A 397 -0.33 8.49 -16.83
C ASN A 397 -1.55 9.36 -17.21
N PRO A 398 -1.95 9.40 -18.50
CA PRO A 398 -3.10 10.18 -18.94
C PRO A 398 -4.42 9.77 -18.25
N ALA A 399 -4.60 8.47 -18.01
CA ALA A 399 -5.84 7.89 -17.48
C ALA A 399 -6.11 8.22 -16.00
N ASN A 400 -5.06 8.37 -15.17
CA ASN A 400 -5.18 8.75 -13.75
C ASN A 400 -4.69 10.19 -13.46
N ALA A 401 -4.66 11.06 -14.49
CA ALA A 401 -4.17 12.43 -14.35
C ALA A 401 -5.13 13.40 -13.62
N ALA A 402 -6.28 12.95 -13.13
CA ALA A 402 -7.30 13.80 -12.52
C ALA A 402 -6.78 14.70 -11.39
N GLY A 403 -5.95 14.14 -10.50
CA GLY A 403 -5.30 14.90 -9.44
C GLY A 403 -4.35 15.97 -9.99
N CYS A 404 -3.64 15.68 -11.08
CA CYS A 404 -2.67 16.56 -11.71
C CYS A 404 -3.37 17.76 -12.37
N TYR A 405 -4.44 17.52 -13.13
CA TYR A 405 -5.26 18.59 -13.72
C TYR A 405 -5.81 19.53 -12.65
N VAL A 406 -6.36 18.97 -11.56
CA VAL A 406 -6.92 19.78 -10.46
C VAL A 406 -5.83 20.57 -9.76
N GLN A 407 -4.67 19.97 -9.46
CA GLN A 407 -3.55 20.67 -8.82
C GLN A 407 -3.00 21.80 -9.71
N LEU A 408 -2.82 21.55 -11.01
CA LEU A 408 -2.34 22.57 -11.95
C LEU A 408 -3.36 23.71 -12.11
N ALA A 409 -4.66 23.39 -12.25
CA ALA A 409 -5.72 24.40 -12.24
C ALA A 409 -5.70 25.23 -10.95
N ASN A 410 -5.49 24.59 -9.80
CA ASN A 410 -5.41 25.27 -8.52
C ASN A 410 -4.20 26.22 -8.43
N ILE A 411 -3.04 25.83 -8.99
CA ILE A 411 -1.85 26.69 -9.08
C ILE A 411 -2.14 27.91 -9.95
N TYR A 412 -2.72 27.72 -11.14
CA TYR A 412 -3.12 28.85 -11.99
C TYR A 412 -4.14 29.76 -11.32
N ALA A 413 -5.12 29.20 -10.61
CA ALA A 413 -6.11 29.96 -9.86
C ALA A 413 -5.49 30.79 -8.74
N ALA A 414 -4.55 30.21 -7.97
CA ALA A 414 -3.81 30.94 -6.93
C ALA A 414 -3.00 32.11 -7.49
N MET A 415 -2.55 32.01 -8.75
CA MET A 415 -1.86 33.08 -9.48
C MET A 415 -2.80 34.00 -10.28
N LYS A 416 -4.12 33.88 -10.09
CA LYS A 416 -5.16 34.66 -10.80
C LYS A 416 -5.13 34.52 -12.34
N LYS A 417 -4.53 33.46 -12.88
CA LYS A 417 -4.46 33.17 -14.33
C LYS A 417 -5.70 32.39 -14.80
N TRP A 418 -6.87 33.02 -14.80
CA TRP A 418 -8.15 32.35 -15.07
C TRP A 418 -8.27 31.73 -16.46
N ASP A 419 -7.63 32.30 -17.48
CA ASP A 419 -7.61 31.71 -18.84
C ASP A 419 -6.90 30.36 -18.87
N HIS A 420 -5.85 30.19 -18.06
CA HIS A 420 -5.13 28.92 -17.94
C HIS A 420 -5.99 27.89 -17.20
N VAL A 421 -6.72 28.31 -16.16
CA VAL A 421 -7.69 27.46 -15.46
C VAL A 421 -8.78 26.96 -16.42
N ALA A 422 -9.30 27.84 -17.28
CA ALA A 422 -10.31 27.48 -18.27
C ALA A 422 -9.79 26.43 -19.26
N ARG A 423 -8.56 26.61 -19.78
CA ARG A 423 -7.90 25.63 -20.67
C ARG A 423 -7.70 24.26 -20.01
N ILE A 424 -7.26 24.23 -18.76
CA ILE A 424 -7.09 22.98 -18.00
C ILE A 424 -8.44 22.28 -17.79
N ARG A 425 -9.50 23.03 -17.45
CA ARG A 425 -10.86 22.47 -17.29
C ARG A 425 -11.44 21.95 -18.61
N LEU A 426 -11.14 22.60 -19.73
CA LEU A 426 -11.52 22.11 -21.06
C LEU A 426 -10.83 20.77 -21.35
N SER A 427 -9.52 20.72 -21.16
CA SER A 427 -8.72 19.51 -21.35
C SER A 427 -9.17 18.36 -20.44
N MET A 428 -9.59 18.65 -19.20
CA MET A 428 -10.21 17.63 -18.33
C MET A 428 -11.49 17.02 -18.93
N LYS A 429 -12.34 17.84 -19.55
CA LYS A 429 -13.58 17.36 -20.21
C LYS A 429 -13.26 16.52 -21.44
N GLU A 430 -12.34 16.97 -22.27
CA GLU A 430 -11.91 16.26 -23.49
C GLU A 430 -11.31 14.89 -23.19
N ASN A 431 -10.59 14.77 -22.07
CA ASN A 431 -9.97 13.53 -21.62
C ASN A 431 -10.87 12.69 -20.69
N ASN A 432 -12.17 13.01 -20.55
CA ASN A 432 -13.13 12.31 -19.67
C ASN A 432 -12.63 12.14 -18.23
N VAL A 433 -11.92 13.14 -17.71
CA VAL A 433 -11.27 13.10 -16.40
C VAL A 433 -12.30 13.29 -15.31
N VAL A 434 -12.53 12.25 -14.49
CA VAL A 434 -13.42 12.34 -13.32
C VAL A 434 -12.62 12.77 -12.09
N LYS A 435 -13.01 13.89 -11.49
CA LYS A 435 -12.42 14.37 -10.23
C LYS A 435 -12.99 13.59 -9.04
N MET A 436 -12.11 13.07 -8.19
CA MET A 436 -12.51 12.53 -6.89
C MET A 436 -12.90 13.69 -5.95
N PRO A 437 -14.12 13.69 -5.39
CA PRO A 437 -14.52 14.70 -4.41
C PRO A 437 -13.74 14.53 -3.11
N GLY A 438 -13.42 15.65 -2.46
CA GLY A 438 -12.87 15.64 -1.10
C GLY A 438 -13.98 15.34 -0.10
N TYR A 439 -13.74 14.41 0.81
CA TYR A 439 -14.65 14.09 1.90
C TYR A 439 -13.85 13.73 3.15
N SER A 440 -14.51 13.88 4.28
CA SER A 440 -14.00 13.49 5.58
C SER A 440 -14.96 12.52 6.25
N TRP A 441 -14.46 11.63 7.09
CA TRP A 441 -15.30 10.70 7.82
C TRP A 441 -14.82 10.51 9.26
N ILE A 442 -15.76 10.06 10.08
CA ILE A 442 -15.57 9.72 11.49
C ILE A 442 -16.32 8.42 11.79
N GLU A 443 -15.69 7.56 12.59
CA GLU A 443 -16.31 6.35 13.12
C GLU A 443 -16.89 6.66 14.50
N VAL A 444 -18.21 6.53 14.65
CA VAL A 444 -18.91 6.66 15.95
C VAL A 444 -19.65 5.35 16.21
N GLY A 445 -19.23 4.65 17.28
CA GLY A 445 -19.68 3.28 17.51
C GLY A 445 -19.20 2.37 16.38
N THR A 446 -20.12 1.69 15.69
CA THR A 446 -19.81 0.84 14.52
C THR A 446 -20.21 1.46 13.19
N VAL A 447 -20.59 2.75 13.19
CA VAL A 447 -21.11 3.45 12.01
C VAL A 447 -20.09 4.47 11.54
N VAL A 448 -19.79 4.45 10.25
CA VAL A 448 -18.96 5.45 9.59
C VAL A 448 -19.87 6.55 9.06
N HIS A 449 -19.61 7.79 9.47
CA HIS A 449 -20.31 8.98 9.01
C HIS A 449 -19.42 9.76 8.05
N GLU A 450 -19.85 9.88 6.80
CA GLU A 450 -19.13 10.63 5.76
C GLU A 450 -19.71 12.04 5.58
N PHE A 451 -18.83 13.00 5.35
CA PHE A 451 -19.15 14.41 5.15
C PHE A 451 -18.47 14.94 3.90
N ARG A 452 -19.23 15.66 3.07
CA ARG A 452 -18.74 16.33 1.86
C ARG A 452 -18.85 17.84 2.01
N SER A 453 -18.06 18.60 1.27
CA SER A 453 -18.22 20.06 1.23
C SER A 453 -19.60 20.39 0.65
N GLY A 454 -20.42 21.12 1.41
CA GLY A 454 -21.81 21.41 1.03
C GLY A 454 -22.75 20.20 1.12
N ASP A 455 -22.44 19.24 2.01
CA ASP A 455 -23.31 18.10 2.32
C ASP A 455 -24.75 18.56 2.61
N ARG A 456 -25.71 17.82 2.10
CA ARG A 456 -27.16 18.03 2.29
C ARG A 456 -27.88 16.78 2.75
N VAL A 457 -27.17 15.67 2.91
CA VAL A 457 -27.76 14.33 3.00
C VAL A 457 -27.63 13.75 4.40
N HIS A 458 -26.65 14.19 5.20
CA HIS A 458 -26.48 13.67 6.55
C HIS A 458 -27.77 13.87 7.40
N PRO A 459 -28.30 12.83 8.08
CA PRO A 459 -29.58 12.92 8.82
C PRO A 459 -29.61 13.99 9.90
N GLU A 460 -28.46 14.26 10.53
CA GLU A 460 -28.31 15.21 11.64
C GLU A 460 -27.68 16.55 11.21
N LEU A 461 -27.78 16.92 9.94
CA LEU A 461 -27.08 18.10 9.41
C LEU A 461 -27.45 19.41 10.14
N VAL A 462 -28.69 19.54 10.61
CA VAL A 462 -29.16 20.74 11.33
C VAL A 462 -28.34 20.98 12.60
N SER A 463 -28.21 19.96 13.46
CA SER A 463 -27.47 20.06 14.72
C SER A 463 -25.97 20.28 14.47
N ILE A 464 -25.42 19.65 13.42
CA ILE A 464 -24.02 19.85 13.00
C ILE A 464 -23.79 21.31 12.58
N HIS A 465 -24.68 21.88 11.76
CA HIS A 465 -24.58 23.26 11.33
C HIS A 465 -24.74 24.26 12.48
N GLU A 466 -25.63 23.99 13.44
CA GLU A 466 -25.77 24.80 14.66
C GLU A 466 -24.48 24.79 15.47
N LYS A 467 -23.91 23.60 15.73
CA LYS A 467 -22.63 23.48 16.46
C LYS A 467 -21.49 24.18 15.71
N LEU A 468 -21.46 24.08 14.38
CA LEU A 468 -20.43 24.72 13.58
C LEU A 468 -20.53 26.25 13.61
N LYS A 469 -21.74 26.82 13.59
CA LYS A 469 -21.96 28.27 13.77
C LYS A 469 -21.59 28.74 15.18
N GLU A 470 -21.85 27.93 16.21
CA GLU A 470 -21.39 28.19 17.57
C GLU A 470 -19.86 28.24 17.62
N LEU A 471 -19.19 27.24 17.05
CA LEU A 471 -17.73 27.17 16.97
C LEU A 471 -17.15 28.35 16.19
N GLU A 472 -17.75 28.74 15.07
CA GLU A 472 -17.30 29.89 14.29
C GLU A 472 -17.26 31.18 15.13
N LYS A 473 -18.32 31.46 15.90
CA LYS A 473 -18.37 32.61 16.80
C LYS A 473 -17.25 32.56 17.84
N LYS A 474 -17.06 31.41 18.49
CA LYS A 474 -15.99 31.23 19.49
C LYS A 474 -14.60 31.36 18.86
N MET A 475 -14.39 30.81 17.67
CA MET A 475 -13.12 30.92 16.93
C MET A 475 -12.82 32.38 16.58
N LYS A 476 -13.80 33.12 16.03
CA LYS A 476 -13.64 34.54 15.69
C LYS A 476 -13.30 35.38 16.93
N LEU A 477 -13.96 35.12 18.07
CA LEU A 477 -13.63 35.75 19.37
C LEU A 477 -12.21 35.43 19.85
N ALA A 478 -11.70 34.23 19.56
CA ALA A 478 -10.33 33.81 19.86
C ALA A 478 -9.28 34.33 18.85
N GLY A 479 -9.70 35.10 17.84
CA GLY A 479 -8.79 35.69 16.83
C GLY A 479 -8.55 34.83 15.59
N TYR A 480 -9.40 33.84 15.32
CA TYR A 480 -9.38 33.12 14.04
C TYR A 480 -9.93 34.00 12.91
N VAL A 481 -9.18 34.07 11.82
CA VAL A 481 -9.57 34.73 10.57
C VAL A 481 -9.54 33.68 9.45
N PRO A 482 -10.65 33.45 8.73
CA PRO A 482 -10.69 32.53 7.61
C PRO A 482 -9.69 32.91 6.52
N ASP A 483 -8.92 31.94 6.03
CA ASP A 483 -7.97 32.17 4.94
C ASP A 483 -8.64 31.91 3.58
N LEU A 484 -9.03 33.01 2.93
CA LEU A 484 -9.77 33.01 1.67
C LEU A 484 -8.94 32.53 0.46
N GLU A 485 -7.61 32.44 0.58
CA GLU A 485 -6.75 31.90 -0.50
C GLU A 485 -7.04 30.41 -0.77
N PHE A 486 -7.60 29.70 0.21
CA PHE A 486 -7.97 28.29 0.06
C PHE A 486 -9.28 28.07 -0.71
N VAL A 487 -10.03 29.15 -1.03
CA VAL A 487 -11.20 29.07 -1.92
C VAL A 487 -10.82 29.57 -3.30
N LEU A 488 -10.54 28.61 -4.19
CA LEU A 488 -10.10 28.85 -5.57
C LEU A 488 -11.27 29.07 -6.55
N HIS A 489 -12.45 29.43 -6.03
CA HIS A 489 -13.61 29.82 -6.82
C HIS A 489 -13.63 31.34 -7.01
N ALA A 490 -13.98 31.79 -8.21
CA ALA A 490 -14.19 33.21 -8.52
C ALA A 490 -15.55 33.68 -7.98
N VAL A 491 -15.66 33.77 -6.65
CA VAL A 491 -16.85 34.24 -5.91
C VAL A 491 -16.46 35.32 -4.92
N GLY A 492 -17.44 36.11 -4.45
CA GLY A 492 -17.21 37.17 -3.46
C GLY A 492 -16.73 36.63 -2.11
N GLU A 493 -16.09 37.49 -1.32
CA GLU A 493 -15.42 37.12 -0.05
C GLU A 493 -16.38 36.48 0.96
N GLU A 494 -17.60 37.00 1.10
CA GLU A 494 -18.63 36.43 1.98
C GLU A 494 -18.99 34.98 1.61
N VAL A 495 -19.09 34.69 0.31
CA VAL A 495 -19.36 33.34 -0.19
C VAL A 495 -18.16 32.43 0.06
N LYS A 496 -16.93 32.95 -0.05
CA LYS A 496 -15.72 32.19 0.28
C LYS A 496 -15.66 31.81 1.75
N GLU A 497 -15.99 32.73 2.66
CA GLU A 497 -16.07 32.43 4.09
C GLU A 497 -17.08 31.31 4.37
N GLN A 498 -18.28 31.38 3.80
CA GLN A 498 -19.29 30.34 3.96
C GLN A 498 -18.81 28.98 3.43
N LEU A 499 -18.16 28.95 2.27
CA LEU A 499 -17.60 27.71 1.71
C LEU A 499 -16.54 27.09 2.64
N LEU A 500 -15.66 27.90 3.22
CA LEU A 500 -14.64 27.43 4.18
C LEU A 500 -15.25 26.90 5.46
N LEU A 501 -16.33 27.52 5.93
CA LEU A 501 -17.02 27.09 7.14
C LEU A 501 -17.52 25.65 6.98
N PHE A 502 -18.16 25.33 5.85
CA PHE A 502 -18.76 24.03 5.57
C PHE A 502 -17.83 23.03 4.88
N HIS A 503 -16.52 23.16 5.08
CA HIS A 503 -15.57 22.11 4.69
C HIS A 503 -15.83 20.82 5.47
N SER A 504 -15.63 19.69 4.79
CA SER A 504 -15.88 18.33 5.30
C SER A 504 -15.22 18.04 6.66
N GLU A 505 -14.02 18.57 6.90
CA GLU A 505 -13.27 18.41 8.15
C GLU A 505 -14.01 19.06 9.31
N LYS A 506 -14.47 20.29 9.13
CA LYS A 506 -15.16 21.05 10.18
C LYS A 506 -16.52 20.44 10.50
N LEU A 507 -17.23 19.93 9.49
CA LEU A 507 -18.46 19.16 9.65
C LEU A 507 -18.22 17.89 10.48
N ALA A 508 -17.19 17.11 10.12
CA ALA A 508 -16.84 15.89 10.86
C ALA A 508 -16.41 16.18 12.30
N ILE A 509 -15.64 17.25 12.55
CA ILE A 509 -15.25 17.68 13.90
C ILE A 509 -16.47 18.12 14.71
N ALA A 510 -17.36 18.92 14.12
CA ALA A 510 -18.58 19.37 14.80
C ALA A 510 -19.47 18.18 15.18
N PHE A 511 -19.66 17.22 14.28
CA PHE A 511 -20.36 15.97 14.60
C PHE A 511 -19.66 15.16 15.70
N GLY A 512 -18.32 15.06 15.63
CA GLY A 512 -17.51 14.41 16.66
C GLY A 512 -17.67 15.05 18.04
N LEU A 513 -17.76 16.37 18.13
CA LEU A 513 -18.01 17.09 19.39
C LEU A 513 -19.40 16.82 19.97
N ILE A 514 -20.40 16.56 19.11
CA ILE A 514 -21.76 16.24 19.54
C ILE A 514 -21.85 14.79 20.03
N LYS A 515 -21.21 13.84 19.34
CA LYS A 515 -21.44 12.40 19.52
C LYS A 515 -20.38 11.65 20.32
N VAL A 516 -19.12 12.10 20.29
CA VAL A 516 -18.03 11.39 20.95
C VAL A 516 -17.99 11.77 22.45
N PRO A 517 -18.02 10.80 23.39
CA PRO A 517 -18.02 11.09 24.82
C PRO A 517 -16.85 11.96 25.27
N LEU A 518 -17.12 12.90 26.19
CA LEU A 518 -16.09 13.76 26.81
C LEU A 518 -14.90 12.93 27.32
N GLY A 519 -13.68 13.46 27.19
CA GLY A 519 -12.42 12.75 27.47
C GLY A 519 -11.84 11.89 26.32
N THR A 520 -12.65 11.30 25.44
CA THR A 520 -12.17 10.49 24.29
C THR A 520 -11.70 11.30 23.05
N PRO A 521 -10.48 11.14 22.51
CA PRO A 521 -10.05 11.89 21.31
C PRO A 521 -10.98 11.73 20.11
N ILE A 522 -11.27 12.84 19.41
CA ILE A 522 -12.05 12.82 18.16
C ILE A 522 -11.12 12.44 17.02
N ARG A 523 -11.46 11.41 16.24
CA ARG A 523 -10.65 10.95 15.10
C ARG A 523 -11.37 11.24 13.80
N VAL A 524 -10.80 12.13 12.99
CA VAL A 524 -11.32 12.49 11.67
C VAL A 524 -10.34 12.04 10.61
N PHE A 525 -10.84 11.44 9.55
CA PHE A 525 -10.03 11.00 8.41
C PHE A 525 -10.47 11.76 7.18
N LYS A 526 -9.52 12.06 6.30
CA LYS A 526 -9.76 12.75 5.02
C LYS A 526 -9.05 12.01 3.90
N ASN A 527 -9.72 11.92 2.75
CA ASN A 527 -9.17 11.24 1.56
C ASN A 527 -8.11 12.09 0.82
N LEU A 528 -8.08 13.40 1.08
CA LEU A 528 -7.16 14.37 0.51
C LEU A 528 -6.38 15.09 1.62
N ARG A 529 -5.37 15.87 1.23
CA ARG A 529 -4.66 16.77 2.14
C ARG A 529 -5.62 17.80 2.75
N VAL A 530 -5.57 17.99 4.06
CA VAL A 530 -6.34 19.02 4.79
C VAL A 530 -5.91 20.40 4.28
N CYS A 531 -6.84 21.35 4.10
CA CYS A 531 -6.46 22.71 3.69
C CYS A 531 -5.93 23.53 4.88
N GLY A 532 -5.18 24.61 4.62
CA GLY A 532 -4.53 25.35 5.70
C GLY A 532 -5.49 26.07 6.62
N ASP A 533 -6.61 26.54 6.08
CA ASP A 533 -7.71 27.08 6.88
C ASP A 533 -8.29 26.04 7.84
N CYS A 534 -8.61 24.83 7.37
CA CYS A 534 -9.12 23.75 8.21
C CYS A 534 -8.10 23.30 9.27
N HIS A 535 -6.81 23.24 8.93
CA HIS A 535 -5.75 22.96 9.88
C HIS A 535 -5.72 24.03 10.99
N ARG A 536 -5.76 25.32 10.62
CA ARG A 536 -5.79 26.45 11.56
C ARG A 536 -7.05 26.42 12.42
N ALA A 537 -8.22 26.23 11.83
CA ALA A 537 -9.48 26.14 12.55
C ALA A 537 -9.47 24.99 13.58
N THR A 538 -8.93 23.82 13.21
CA THR A 538 -8.83 22.68 14.14
C THR A 538 -7.97 23.01 15.37
N LYS A 539 -6.89 23.79 15.22
CA LYS A 539 -6.12 24.31 16.37
C LYS A 539 -7.01 25.10 17.32
N TYR A 540 -7.73 26.10 16.83
CA TYR A 540 -8.64 26.90 17.67
C TYR A 540 -9.72 26.03 18.32
N ILE A 541 -10.36 25.12 17.57
CA ILE A 541 -11.40 24.24 18.12
C ILE A 541 -10.82 23.37 19.25
N SER A 542 -9.61 22.81 19.09
CA SER A 542 -8.97 21.99 20.12
C SER A 542 -8.71 22.78 21.42
N ALA A 543 -8.33 24.05 21.32
CA ALA A 543 -8.09 24.93 22.47
C ALA A 543 -9.42 25.33 23.16
N ILE A 544 -10.42 25.72 22.36
CA ILE A 544 -11.71 26.20 22.84
C ILE A 544 -12.49 25.09 23.56
N GLU A 545 -12.57 23.91 22.94
CA GLU A 545 -13.33 22.78 23.47
C GLU A 545 -12.49 21.89 24.39
N LYS A 546 -11.21 22.24 24.64
CA LYS A 546 -10.23 21.50 25.46
C LYS A 546 -10.22 20.01 25.11
N ARG A 547 -10.13 19.74 23.81
CA ARG A 547 -10.39 18.43 23.22
C ARG A 547 -9.26 18.05 22.28
N GLU A 548 -8.69 16.86 22.49
CA GLU A 548 -7.75 16.29 21.52
C GLU A 548 -8.52 15.88 20.25
N ILE A 549 -8.08 16.42 19.11
CA ILE A 549 -8.62 16.12 17.79
C ILE A 549 -7.47 15.54 16.97
N ILE A 550 -7.65 14.33 16.47
CA ILE A 550 -6.69 13.63 15.62
C ILE A 550 -7.25 13.66 14.21
N VAL A 551 -6.56 14.34 13.30
CA VAL A 551 -6.94 14.37 11.88
C VAL A 551 -5.90 13.62 11.07
N ARG A 552 -6.32 12.57 10.35
CA ARG A 552 -5.49 11.93 9.33
C ARG A 552 -5.83 12.53 7.97
N ASP A 553 -4.84 13.11 7.31
CA ASP A 553 -4.96 13.38 5.88
C ASP A 553 -4.63 12.11 5.07
N THR A 554 -4.11 12.24 3.84
CA THR A 554 -3.78 11.10 2.97
C THR A 554 -3.01 10.00 3.71
N THR A 555 -2.01 10.39 4.52
CA THR A 555 -1.15 9.43 5.25
C THR A 555 -0.60 9.98 6.57
N ARG A 556 -0.67 11.30 6.80
CA ARG A 556 -0.11 11.96 7.98
C ARG A 556 -1.21 12.24 9.00
N PHE A 557 -0.91 11.97 10.26
CA PHE A 557 -1.74 12.36 11.38
C PHE A 557 -1.28 13.69 11.97
N HIS A 558 -2.26 14.54 12.23
CA HIS A 558 -2.15 15.81 12.92
C HIS A 558 -2.85 15.65 14.26
N HIS A 559 -2.10 15.75 15.36
CA HIS A 559 -2.63 15.70 16.71
C HIS A 559 -2.80 17.13 17.20
N PHE A 560 -4.05 17.59 17.25
CA PHE A 560 -4.41 18.92 17.71
C PHE A 560 -4.76 18.86 19.19
N LYS A 561 -4.00 19.59 20.00
CA LYS A 561 -4.20 19.66 21.45
C LYS A 561 -3.81 21.04 21.96
N ASP A 562 -4.72 21.64 22.72
CA ASP A 562 -4.52 22.93 23.39
C ASP A 562 -4.03 24.03 22.43
N GLY A 563 -4.54 24.05 21.18
CA GLY A 563 -4.18 25.06 20.18
C GLY A 563 -2.92 24.78 19.39
N THR A 564 -2.23 23.68 19.67
CA THR A 564 -1.02 23.25 18.96
C THR A 564 -1.28 22.03 18.10
N CYS A 565 -0.43 21.79 17.10
CA CYS A 565 -0.47 20.59 16.26
C CYS A 565 0.88 19.87 16.33
N SER A 566 0.87 18.53 16.33
CA SER A 566 2.08 17.69 16.28
C SER A 566 2.97 17.94 15.05
N CYS A 567 2.50 18.64 14.03
CA CYS A 567 3.30 19.01 12.87
C CYS A 567 4.22 20.22 13.09
N GLY A 568 4.06 20.97 14.19
CA GLY A 568 4.83 22.20 14.43
C GLY A 568 4.61 23.27 13.35
N ASP A 569 3.46 23.26 12.68
CA ASP A 569 3.14 24.04 11.47
C ASP A 569 4.08 23.79 10.26
N TYR A 570 4.91 22.73 10.33
CA TYR A 570 5.68 22.21 9.21
C TYR A 570 4.89 21.10 8.49
N TRP A 571 4.09 21.46 7.47
CA TRP A 571 3.27 20.47 6.78
C TRP A 571 3.03 20.71 5.30
#